data_AF-A0A058ZYZ6-F1
#
_entry.id   AF-A0A058ZYZ6-F1
#
_cell.length_a   1.000
_cell.length_b   1.000
_cell.length_c   1.000
_cell.angle_alpha   90.00
_cell.angle_beta   90.00
_cell.angle_gamma   90.00
#
_symmetry.space_group_name_H-M   'P 1'
#
loop_
_entity.id
_entity.type
_entity.pdbx_description
1 polymer ?
#
loop_
_entity_poly.entity_id
_entity_poly.type
_entity_poly.pdbx_seq_one_letter_code
_entity_poly.pdbx_strand_id
1 'polypeptide(L)'
;QRLGYMALELVYKNVRGISYKADVYSFGKLLMEMVSRRKNANMGSNVLMEEVSEDNKIIVNKMIIVAIWCIQLNPHDRPSVHKVLEMLEGVANDHQFPPEPLFYPT
;
A
#
# COMPACT_ATOMS: atom_id res chain seq x y z
N GLN A 1 8.23 9.36 15.28
CA GLN A 1 7.63 8.11 14.76
C GLN A 1 8.29 7.67 13.44
N ARG A 2 9.63 7.47 13.39
CA ARG A 2 10.39 7.29 12.12
C ARG A 2 10.48 5.85 11.59
N LEU A 3 10.00 4.84 12.34
CA LEU A 3 10.09 3.43 11.95
C LEU A 3 8.96 2.95 11.00
N GLY A 4 7.89 3.74 10.82
CA GLY A 4 6.66 3.25 10.18
C GLY A 4 6.71 3.03 8.66
N TYR A 5 7.68 3.64 7.97
CA TYR A 5 7.76 3.63 6.50
C TYR A 5 8.86 2.73 5.96
N MET A 6 9.77 2.23 6.81
CA MET A 6 10.85 1.36 6.35
C MET A 6 10.34 -0.03 6.01
N ALA A 7 10.81 -0.58 4.89
CA ALA A 7 10.54 -1.95 4.49
C ALA A 7 11.16 -2.94 5.50
N LEU A 8 10.42 -4.01 5.83
CA LEU A 8 10.76 -4.91 6.94
C LEU A 8 12.11 -5.63 6.74
N GLU A 9 12.52 -5.85 5.49
CA GLU A 9 13.81 -6.43 5.13
C GLU A 9 15.01 -5.52 5.47
N LEU A 10 14.83 -4.19 5.49
CA LEU A 10 15.86 -3.27 5.99
C LEU A 10 15.99 -3.33 7.50
N VAL A 11 14.93 -3.73 8.22
CA VAL A 11 14.91 -3.79 9.68
C VAL A 11 15.42 -5.14 10.20
N TYR A 12 15.05 -6.26 9.55
CA TYR A 12 15.29 -7.61 10.09
C TYR A 12 16.42 -8.41 9.43
N LYS A 13 16.79 -8.15 8.16
CA LYS A 13 17.62 -9.10 7.40
C LYS A 13 19.06 -8.64 7.09
N ASN A 14 19.55 -7.53 7.66
CA ASN A 14 20.89 -7.00 7.35
C ASN A 14 21.18 -6.98 5.82
N VAL A 15 20.15 -6.74 5.00
CA VAL A 15 20.30 -6.69 3.55
C VAL A 15 21.10 -5.43 3.24
N ARG A 16 22.37 -5.60 2.88
CA ARG A 16 23.22 -4.53 2.32
C ARG A 16 22.64 -4.12 0.98
N GLY A 17 21.71 -3.18 0.98
CA GLY A 17 21.20 -2.60 -0.25
C GLY A 17 19.86 -1.94 -0.05
N ILE A 18 19.86 -0.62 0.09
CA ILE A 18 18.69 0.19 -0.26
C ILE A 18 18.38 -0.17 -1.72
N SER A 19 17.22 -0.80 -1.94
CA SER A 19 16.74 -1.18 -3.26
C SER A 19 15.56 -0.30 -3.62
N TYR A 20 15.33 -0.05 -4.90
CA TYR A 20 14.14 0.62 -5.40
C TYR A 20 12.83 -0.05 -4.94
N LYS A 21 12.88 -1.32 -4.52
CA LYS A 21 11.76 -2.05 -3.89
C LYS A 21 11.41 -1.54 -2.49
N ALA A 22 12.38 -1.00 -1.75
CA ALA A 22 12.15 -0.37 -0.44
C ALA A 22 11.37 0.94 -0.59
N ASP A 23 11.62 1.69 -1.66
CA ASP A 23 10.87 2.90 -1.99
C ASP A 23 9.41 2.57 -2.34
N VAL A 24 9.18 1.48 -3.09
CA VAL A 24 7.82 0.98 -3.37
C VAL A 24 7.06 0.65 -2.07
N TYR A 25 7.70 -0.04 -1.12
CA TYR A 25 7.07 -0.32 0.18
C TYR A 25 6.74 0.97 0.94
N SER A 26 7.69 1.90 0.99
CA SER A 26 7.53 3.20 1.67
C SER A 26 6.38 4.00 1.08
N PHE A 27 6.24 3.97 -0.25
CA PHE A 27 5.12 4.56 -0.97
C PHE A 27 3.78 3.93 -0.60
N GLY A 28 3.70 2.59 -0.56
CA GLY A 28 2.50 1.89 -0.10
C GLY A 28 2.10 2.29 1.32
N LYS A 29 3.06 2.39 2.24
CA LYS A 29 2.79 2.88 3.60
C LYS A 29 2.28 4.32 3.63
N LEU A 30 2.82 5.20 2.79
CA LEU A 30 2.33 6.57 2.65
C LEU A 30 0.90 6.61 2.11
N LEU A 31 0.55 5.79 1.13
CA LEU A 31 -0.83 5.65 0.63
C LEU A 31 -1.80 5.26 1.75
N MET A 32 -1.45 4.28 2.58
CA MET A 32 -2.27 3.88 3.74
C MET A 32 -2.45 5.02 4.74
N GLU A 33 -1.40 5.79 5.02
CA GLU A 33 -1.52 6.98 5.88
C GLU A 33 -2.41 8.05 5.26
N MET A 34 -2.28 8.32 3.95
CA MET A 34 -3.11 9.32 3.26
C MET A 34 -4.59 8.94 3.30
N VAL A 35 -4.91 7.66 3.12
CA VAL A 35 -6.27 7.12 3.29
C VAL A 35 -6.74 7.28 4.74
N SER A 36 -5.86 7.06 5.72
CA SER A 36 -6.19 7.16 7.15
C SER A 36 -6.39 8.61 7.63
N ARG A 37 -5.64 9.58 7.07
CA ARG A 37 -5.70 11.00 7.43
C ARG A 37 -6.90 11.75 6.86
N ARG A 38 -7.62 11.17 5.91
CA ARG A 38 -8.89 11.73 5.40
C ARG A 38 -10.06 11.54 6.38
N LYS A 39 -9.87 10.78 7.47
CA LYS A 39 -10.86 10.49 8.52
C LYS A 39 -10.90 11.52 9.67
N ASN A 40 -10.65 12.81 9.40
CA ASN A 40 -10.91 13.87 10.40
C ASN A 40 -12.39 14.27 10.40
N ALA A 41 -13.23 13.31 10.78
CA ALA A 41 -14.44 13.47 11.58
C ALA A 41 -14.86 12.05 12.03
N ASN A 42 -14.54 11.73 13.28
CA ASN A 42 -15.17 10.70 14.12
C ASN A 42 -14.72 9.23 14.02
N MET A 43 -14.35 8.74 15.21
CA MET A 43 -14.43 7.38 15.75
C MET A 43 -13.58 6.28 15.10
N GLY A 44 -12.83 5.60 15.97
CA GLY A 44 -11.92 4.51 15.64
C GLY A 44 -12.58 3.31 14.97
N SER A 45 -11.69 2.46 14.46
CA SER A 45 -11.84 1.03 14.21
C SER A 45 -13.19 0.54 13.69
N ASN A 46 -13.14 0.05 12.45
CA ASN A 46 -14.09 -0.83 11.76
C ASN A 46 -14.99 -0.11 10.74
N VAL A 47 -14.89 -0.60 9.49
CA VAL A 47 -15.89 -0.47 8.41
C VAL A 47 -15.92 0.84 7.61
N LEU A 48 -15.53 0.66 6.34
CA LEU A 48 -16.05 1.21 5.09
C LEU A 48 -16.51 2.68 5.09
N MET A 49 -15.69 3.51 4.43
CA MET A 49 -16.12 4.55 3.48
C MET A 49 -17.48 5.19 3.79
N GLU A 50 -17.54 5.97 4.86
CA GLU A 50 -18.74 6.74 5.17
C GLU A 50 -18.68 8.10 4.44
N GLU A 51 -19.74 8.33 3.65
CA GLU A 51 -20.10 9.53 2.85
C GLU A 51 -18.95 10.37 2.29
N VAL A 52 -18.21 9.78 1.36
CA VAL A 52 -17.42 10.54 0.38
C VAL A 52 -18.10 10.38 -0.99
N SER A 53 -18.04 11.41 -1.85
CA SER A 53 -18.57 11.31 -3.22
C SER A 53 -18.13 10.01 -3.88
N GLU A 54 -18.95 9.42 -4.75
CA GLU A 54 -18.67 8.11 -5.32
C GLU A 54 -17.29 8.06 -6.01
N ASP A 55 -16.89 9.17 -6.65
CA ASP A 55 -15.55 9.36 -7.23
C ASP A 55 -14.43 9.29 -6.18
N ASN A 56 -14.64 9.88 -5.00
CA ASN A 56 -13.67 9.80 -3.91
C ASN A 56 -13.58 8.38 -3.32
N LYS A 57 -14.68 7.63 -3.23
CA LYS A 57 -14.63 6.22 -2.83
C LYS A 57 -13.84 5.39 -3.83
N ILE A 58 -14.00 5.63 -5.13
CA ILE A 58 -13.22 4.98 -6.19
C ILE A 58 -11.72 5.28 -6.01
N ILE A 59 -11.36 6.55 -5.80
CA ILE A 59 -9.96 6.96 -5.57
C ILE A 59 -9.39 6.29 -4.31
N VAL A 60 -10.12 6.30 -3.20
CA VAL A 60 -9.65 5.71 -1.94
C VAL A 60 -9.50 4.18 -2.05
N ASN A 61 -10.46 3.47 -2.67
CA ASN A 61 -10.35 2.03 -2.89
C ASN A 61 -9.14 1.69 -3.75
N LYS A 62 -8.92 2.46 -4.82
CA LYS A 62 -7.74 2.30 -5.67
C LYS A 62 -6.45 2.52 -4.87
N MET A 63 -6.37 3.55 -4.04
CA MET A 63 -5.21 3.80 -3.17
C MET A 63 -4.97 2.63 -2.19
N ILE A 64 -6.02 2.07 -1.60
CA ILE A 64 -5.92 0.90 -0.70
C ILE A 64 -5.36 -0.31 -1.44
N ILE A 65 -5.90 -0.64 -2.62
CA ILE A 65 -5.45 -1.78 -3.42
C ILE A 65 -3.96 -1.61 -3.77
N VAL A 66 -3.59 -0.47 -4.35
CA VAL A 66 -2.19 -0.18 -4.72
C VAL A 66 -1.27 -0.27 -3.49
N ALA A 67 -1.72 0.23 -2.34
CA ALA A 67 -0.95 0.14 -1.11
C ALA A 67 -0.72 -1.32 -0.67
N ILE A 68 -1.74 -2.19 -0.72
CA ILE A 68 -1.61 -3.61 -0.38
C ILE A 68 -0.60 -4.31 -1.31
N TRP A 69 -0.62 -4.01 -2.61
CA TRP A 69 0.37 -4.51 -3.57
C TRP A 69 1.80 -4.05 -3.26
N CYS A 70 1.97 -2.85 -2.71
CA CYS A 70 3.28 -2.28 -2.41
C CYS A 70 3.86 -2.76 -1.06
N ILE A 71 3.02 -3.01 -0.05
CA ILE A 71 3.43 -3.37 1.33
C ILE A 71 3.64 -4.90 1.45
N GLN A 72 4.25 -5.53 0.44
CA GLN A 72 4.60 -6.95 0.50
C GLN A 72 5.87 -7.16 1.34
N LEU A 73 5.88 -8.22 2.15
CA LEU A 73 7.03 -8.57 3.00
C LEU A 73 8.23 -9.02 2.18
N ASN A 74 8.00 -9.73 1.09
CA ASN A 74 9.02 -10.14 0.15
C ASN A 74 9.23 -9.04 -0.93
N PRO A 75 10.44 -8.51 -1.12
CA PRO A 75 10.72 -7.48 -2.12
C PRO A 75 10.44 -7.90 -3.57
N HIS A 76 10.46 -9.21 -3.85
CA HIS A 76 10.20 -9.76 -5.19
C HIS A 76 8.72 -9.68 -5.58
N ASP A 77 7.82 -9.78 -4.60
CA ASP A 77 6.37 -9.77 -4.85
C ASP A 77 5.83 -8.33 -5.01
N ARG A 78 6.64 -7.33 -4.66
CA ARG A 78 6.29 -5.92 -4.89
C ARG A 78 6.31 -5.63 -6.40
N PRO A 79 5.36 -4.82 -6.91
CA PRO A 79 5.39 -4.36 -8.29
C PRO A 79 6.62 -3.49 -8.61
N SER A 80 6.82 -3.19 -9.89
CA SER A 80 7.71 -2.10 -10.30
C SER A 80 7.01 -0.75 -10.09
N VAL A 81 7.78 0.33 -9.94
CA VAL A 81 7.21 1.68 -9.85
C VAL A 81 6.36 2.01 -11.08
N HIS A 82 6.79 1.57 -12.27
CA HIS A 82 6.00 1.73 -13.49
C HIS A 82 4.64 1.04 -13.40
N LYS A 83 4.59 -0.20 -12.87
CA LYS A 83 3.33 -0.92 -12.69
C LYS A 83 2.43 -0.23 -11.66
N VAL A 84 3.00 0.32 -10.59
CA VAL A 84 2.28 1.13 -9.60
C VAL A 84 1.61 2.35 -10.26
N LEU A 85 2.31 3.02 -11.17
CA LEU A 85 1.76 4.15 -11.92
C LEU A 85 0.60 3.72 -12.83
N GLU A 86 0.75 2.62 -13.57
CA GLU A 86 -0.34 2.06 -14.39
C GLU A 86 -1.60 1.77 -13.54
N MET A 87 -1.42 1.22 -12.34
CA MET A 87 -2.53 0.92 -11.43
C MET A 87 -3.23 2.19 -10.92
N LEU A 88 -2.48 3.28 -10.74
CA LEU A 88 -3.01 4.57 -10.28
C LEU A 88 -3.73 5.31 -11.42
N GLU A 89 -3.12 5.36 -12.60
CA GLU A 89 -3.61 6.08 -13.78
C GLU A 89 -4.73 5.34 -14.52
N GLY A 90 -4.81 4.01 -14.37
CA GLY A 90 -5.81 3.17 -15.04
C GLY A 90 -7.27 3.54 -14.73
N VAL A 91 -8.15 3.38 -15.72
CA VAL A 91 -9.53 3.92 -15.71
C VAL A 91 -10.53 3.08 -14.89
N ALA A 92 -10.17 1.86 -14.45
CA ALA A 92 -11.09 0.94 -13.76
C ALA A 92 -10.41 0.02 -12.74
N ASN A 93 -11.19 -0.47 -11.76
CA ASN A 93 -10.82 -1.44 -10.70
C ASN A 93 -10.51 -2.87 -11.23
N ASP A 94 -10.09 -3.03 -12.48
CA ASP A 94 -9.84 -4.34 -13.12
C ASP A 94 -8.54 -5.02 -12.65
N HIS A 95 -7.86 -4.44 -11.67
CA HIS A 95 -6.66 -5.04 -11.12
C HIS A 95 -7.09 -6.19 -10.20
N GLN A 96 -6.79 -7.42 -10.62
CA GLN A 96 -6.89 -8.62 -9.79
C GLN A 96 -6.36 -8.34 -8.38
N PHE A 97 -6.98 -8.97 -7.38
CA PHE A 97 -6.51 -8.88 -6.01
C PHE A 97 -5.03 -9.29 -5.94
N PRO A 98 -4.20 -8.62 -5.12
CA PRO A 98 -2.82 -9.01 -4.92
C PRO A 98 -2.70 -10.48 -4.55
N PRO A 99 -1.61 -11.17 -4.97
CA PRO A 99 -1.31 -12.49 -4.45
C PRO A 99 -1.34 -12.41 -2.93
N GLU A 100 -2.01 -13.40 -2.34
CA GLU A 100 -2.30 -13.44 -0.92
C GLU A 100 -1.01 -13.24 -0.12
N PRO A 101 -0.98 -12.35 0.89
CA PRO A 101 0.21 -12.14 1.68
C PRO A 101 0.59 -13.48 2.33
N LEU A 102 1.74 -14.02 1.92
CA LEU A 102 2.33 -15.22 2.53
C LEU A 102 2.76 -14.87 3.95
N PHE A 103 1.81 -14.84 4.89
CA PHE A 103 2.09 -15.27 6.24
C PHE A 103 2.52 -16.72 6.09
N TYR A 104 3.81 -17.06 6.26
CA TYR A 104 4.41 -18.10 7.13
C TYR A 104 5.90 -18.24 6.75
N PRO A 105 6.78 -18.56 7.71
CA PRO A 105 8.16 -18.93 7.41
C PRO A 105 8.20 -20.37 6.88
N THR A 106 9.10 -20.65 5.95
CA THR A 106 9.69 -21.99 5.78
C THR A 106 11.18 -21.90 6.09
#